data_AF-A0A9E1H8H3-F1
#
_entry.id   AF-A0A9E1H8H3-F1
#
_cell.length_a   1.000
_cell.length_b   1.000
_cell.length_c   1.000
_cell.angle_alpha   90.00
_cell.angle_beta   90.00
_cell.angle_gamma   90.00
#
_symmetry.space_group_name_H-M   'P 1'
#
loop_
_entity.id
_entity.type
_entity.pdbx_description
1 polymer ?
#
loop_
_entity_poly.entity_id
_entity_poly.type
_entity_poly.pdbx_seq_one_letter_code
_entity_poly.pdbx_strand_id
1 'polypeptide(L)'
;SVPAGLIDPADKEEDEPLLVTAKRELKEETGIEVLDTDELEVINPCLFSTPGMTDESNALVKIVLNRDTLTGMSQDGAEGSECFDGFSFLTKEQAQKILKDGVDEYGIFYSVYTWTALTYFVADMWNRNPIYKCIKK
;
A
#
# COMPACT_ATOMS: atom_id res chain seq x y z
N SER A 1 3.18 -6.00 7.28
CA SER A 1 1.99 -5.66 6.48
C SER A 1 2.39 -4.69 5.39
N VAL A 2 1.47 -4.26 4.52
CA VAL A 2 1.67 -3.02 3.75
C VAL A 2 1.49 -1.80 4.67
N PRO A 3 2.10 -0.63 4.36
CA PRO A 3 1.83 0.60 5.10
C PRO A 3 0.36 0.96 5.07
N ALA A 4 -0.19 1.31 6.24
CA ALA A 4 -1.60 1.60 6.43
C ALA A 4 -1.85 2.27 7.79
N GLY A 5 -2.71 3.28 7.78
CA GLY A 5 -3.29 3.84 8.99
C GLY A 5 -4.59 4.56 8.74
N LEU A 6 -5.11 5.20 9.77
CA LEU A 6 -6.42 5.84 9.74
C LEU A 6 -6.35 7.17 8.97
N ILE A 7 -7.48 7.54 8.36
CA ILE A 7 -7.61 8.87 7.77
C ILE A 7 -7.75 9.88 8.91
N ASP A 8 -6.74 10.73 9.07
CA ASP A 8 -6.72 11.74 10.10
C ASP A 8 -7.74 12.85 9.84
N PRO A 9 -8.21 13.56 10.87
CA PRO A 9 -9.09 14.70 10.69
C PRO A 9 -8.54 15.76 9.74
N ALA A 10 -7.22 15.97 9.72
CA ALA A 10 -6.57 16.92 8.80
C ALA A 10 -6.63 16.43 7.35
N ASP A 11 -6.36 15.15 7.11
CA ASP A 11 -6.38 14.55 5.77
C ASP A 11 -7.77 14.64 5.12
N LYS A 12 -8.85 14.64 5.92
CA LYS A 12 -10.24 14.74 5.44
C LYS A 12 -10.59 16.08 4.80
N GLU A 13 -9.86 17.14 5.16
CA GLU A 13 -10.11 18.49 4.64
C GLU A 13 -9.34 18.77 3.34
N GLU A 14 -8.44 17.86 2.94
CA GLU A 14 -7.67 17.94 1.69
C GLU A 14 -8.48 17.45 0.48
N ASP A 15 -8.07 17.86 -0.73
CA ASP A 15 -8.78 17.51 -1.99
C ASP A 15 -8.79 16.00 -2.27
N GLU A 16 -7.74 15.27 -1.88
CA GLU A 16 -7.58 13.83 -2.10
C GLU A 16 -7.23 13.08 -0.80
N PRO A 17 -8.16 12.96 0.17
CA PRO A 17 -7.87 12.46 1.52
C PRO A 17 -7.19 11.09 1.55
N LEU A 18 -7.60 10.17 0.68
CA LEU A 18 -7.04 8.82 0.61
C LEU A 18 -5.57 8.83 0.15
N LEU A 19 -5.22 9.71 -0.79
CA LEU A 19 -3.86 9.82 -1.30
C LEU A 19 -2.97 10.54 -0.29
N VAL A 20 -3.49 11.58 0.38
CA VAL A 20 -2.78 12.29 1.44
C VAL A 20 -2.47 11.35 2.60
N THR A 21 -3.48 10.60 3.07
CA THR A 21 -3.30 9.57 4.11
C THR A 21 -2.23 8.56 3.70
N ALA A 22 -2.35 7.96 2.50
CA ALA A 22 -1.39 6.96 2.04
C ALA A 22 0.06 7.49 1.93
N LYS A 23 0.24 8.76 1.55
CA LYS A 23 1.56 9.42 1.53
C LYS A 23 2.12 9.60 2.94
N ARG A 24 1.29 10.04 3.87
CA ARG A 24 1.66 10.26 5.28
C ARG A 24 2.09 8.96 5.94
N GLU A 25 1.23 7.94 5.87
CA GLU A 25 1.50 6.61 6.44
C GLU A 25 2.76 5.97 5.84
N LEU A 26 2.98 6.08 4.52
CA LEU A 26 4.22 5.60 3.91
C LEU A 26 5.45 6.29 4.50
N LYS A 27 5.39 7.59 4.74
CA LYS A 27 6.49 8.36 5.34
C LYS A 27 6.70 8.00 6.81
N GLU A 28 5.64 7.88 7.60
CA GLU A 28 5.72 7.56 9.03
C GLU A 28 6.29 6.15 9.25
N GLU A 29 5.79 5.17 8.51
CA GLU A 29 6.19 3.77 8.67
C GLU A 29 7.55 3.42 8.04
N THR A 30 7.96 4.13 6.97
CA THR A 30 9.14 3.73 6.16
C THR A 30 10.16 4.83 5.92
N GLY A 31 9.84 6.08 6.27
CA GLY A 31 10.67 7.26 6.00
C GLY A 31 10.66 7.70 4.53
N ILE A 32 9.90 7.02 3.66
CA ILE A 32 9.87 7.30 2.22
C ILE A 32 8.95 8.49 1.95
N GLU A 33 9.54 9.59 1.52
CA GLU A 33 8.79 10.72 0.98
C GLU A 33 8.38 10.46 -0.47
N VAL A 34 7.12 10.77 -0.79
CA VAL A 34 6.57 10.70 -2.15
C VAL A 34 6.85 12.01 -2.88
N LEU A 35 7.45 11.91 -4.07
CA LEU A 35 7.86 13.05 -4.88
C LEU A 35 6.91 13.28 -6.06
N ASP A 36 7.01 14.44 -6.71
CA ASP A 36 6.21 14.78 -7.90
C ASP A 36 6.47 13.86 -9.11
N THR A 37 7.59 13.13 -9.10
CA THR A 37 7.92 12.14 -10.13
C THR A 37 7.23 10.79 -9.90
N ASP A 38 6.67 10.57 -8.71
CA ASP A 38 6.02 9.32 -8.34
C ASP A 38 4.54 9.32 -8.79
N GLU A 39 3.97 8.14 -9.00
CA GLU A 39 2.58 8.00 -9.39
C GLU A 39 1.71 7.54 -8.22
N LEU A 40 0.53 8.14 -8.08
CA LEU A 40 -0.46 7.75 -7.08
C LEU A 40 -1.81 7.48 -7.72
N GLU A 41 -2.49 6.44 -7.25
CA GLU A 41 -3.82 6.08 -7.74
C GLU A 41 -4.62 5.37 -6.64
N VAL A 42 -5.88 5.76 -6.45
CA VAL A 42 -6.81 4.97 -5.63
C VAL A 42 -7.24 3.75 -6.43
N ILE A 43 -6.84 2.55 -6.00
CA ILE A 43 -7.25 1.28 -6.64
C ILE A 43 -8.71 1.00 -6.33
N ASN A 44 -9.10 1.15 -5.06
CA ASN A 44 -10.47 1.02 -4.63
C ASN A 44 -10.68 1.89 -3.37
N PRO A 45 -11.65 2.82 -3.37
CA PRO A 45 -11.86 3.71 -2.23
C PRO A 45 -12.52 3.04 -1.02
N CYS A 46 -13.13 1.85 -1.17
CA CYS A 46 -13.88 1.21 -0.10
C CYS A 46 -13.94 -0.32 -0.28
N LEU A 47 -13.22 -1.02 0.60
CA LEU A 47 -13.18 -2.47 0.71
C LEU A 47 -13.53 -2.88 2.14
N PHE A 48 -14.34 -3.92 2.29
CA PHE A 48 -14.67 -4.49 3.60
C PHE A 48 -13.88 -5.78 3.79
N SER A 49 -13.16 -5.89 4.91
CA SER A 49 -12.38 -7.10 5.22
C SER A 49 -13.23 -8.24 5.75
N THR A 50 -14.21 -7.91 6.59
CA THR A 50 -15.04 -8.88 7.32
C THR A 50 -16.48 -8.36 7.42
N PRO A 51 -17.20 -8.21 6.29
CA PRO A 51 -18.52 -7.54 6.24
C PRO A 51 -19.62 -8.23 7.08
N GLY A 52 -19.40 -9.46 7.55
CA GLY A 52 -20.29 -10.14 8.49
C GLY A 52 -20.02 -9.83 9.98
N MET A 53 -18.92 -9.13 10.29
CA MET A 53 -18.45 -8.83 11.65
C MET A 53 -18.36 -7.33 11.93
N THR A 54 -17.97 -6.53 10.95
CA THR A 54 -17.76 -5.08 11.09
C THR A 54 -18.12 -4.35 9.79
N ASP A 55 -18.53 -3.10 9.93
CA ASP A 55 -18.67 -2.12 8.84
C ASP A 55 -17.39 -1.32 8.60
N GLU A 56 -16.30 -1.66 9.29
CA GLU A 56 -14.98 -1.12 9.01
C GLU A 56 -14.59 -1.41 7.56
N SER A 57 -14.22 -0.35 6.85
CA SER A 57 -13.79 -0.37 5.47
C SER A 57 -12.43 0.30 5.35
N ASN A 58 -11.66 -0.10 4.33
CA ASN A 58 -10.39 0.57 4.02
C ASN A 58 -10.36 0.90 2.53
N ALA A 59 -9.58 1.92 2.18
CA ALA A 59 -9.19 2.16 0.81
C ALA A 59 -7.90 1.38 0.49
N LEU A 60 -7.75 0.98 -0.76
CA LEU A 60 -6.49 0.47 -1.29
C LEU A 60 -5.92 1.49 -2.28
N VAL A 61 -4.71 1.96 -1.99
CA VAL A 61 -4.00 2.97 -2.79
C VAL A 61 -2.73 2.35 -3.38
N LYS A 62 -2.43 2.72 -4.63
CA LYS A 62 -1.18 2.41 -5.33
C LYS A 62 -0.26 3.62 -5.26
N ILE A 63 1.00 3.38 -4.89
CA ILE A 63 2.08 4.36 -5.02
C ILE A 63 3.20 3.69 -5.83
N VAL A 64 3.60 4.29 -6.95
CA VAL A 64 4.73 3.85 -7.77
C VAL A 64 5.87 4.85 -7.58
N LEU A 65 6.94 4.39 -6.93
CA LEU A 65 8.12 5.20 -6.68
C LEU A 65 9.07 5.14 -7.88
N ASN A 66 9.24 6.27 -8.58
CA ASN A 66 10.09 6.39 -9.77
C ASN A 66 11.49 6.87 -9.40
N ARG A 67 12.27 5.98 -8.76
CA ARG A 67 13.63 6.28 -8.33
C ARG A 67 14.59 5.11 -8.53
N ASP A 68 15.84 5.43 -8.87
CA ASP A 68 16.89 4.42 -9.09
C ASP A 68 17.36 3.77 -7.76
N THR A 69 17.24 4.49 -6.65
CA THR A 69 17.62 4.01 -5.32
C THR A 69 16.62 4.45 -4.25
N LEU A 70 16.39 3.56 -3.28
CA LEU A 70 15.60 3.81 -2.08
C LEU A 70 16.58 4.09 -0.92
N THR A 71 17.06 5.33 -0.84
CA THR A 71 17.94 5.80 0.25
C THR A 71 17.14 6.54 1.31
N GLY A 72 17.57 6.49 2.57
CA GLY A 72 16.98 7.31 3.65
C GLY A 72 15.77 6.69 4.33
N MET A 73 15.59 5.37 4.22
CA MET A 73 14.50 4.68 4.91
C MET A 73 14.78 4.63 6.42
N SER A 74 13.75 4.91 7.20
CA SER A 74 13.80 4.96 8.65
C SER A 74 12.42 4.66 9.24
N GLN A 75 12.38 4.30 10.51
CA GLN A 75 11.15 4.17 11.31
C GLN A 75 11.04 5.28 12.36
N ASP A 76 11.92 6.30 12.29
CA ASP A 76 11.91 7.46 13.20
C ASP A 76 10.62 8.29 13.11
N GLY A 77 9.82 8.07 12.05
CA GLY A 77 8.53 8.73 11.82
C GLY A 77 7.34 8.07 12.52
N ALA A 78 7.53 6.94 13.21
CA ALA A 78 6.45 6.27 13.93
C ALA A 78 5.91 7.15 15.06
N GLU A 79 4.59 7.35 15.11
CA GLU A 79 3.96 8.21 16.12
C GLU A 79 3.19 7.39 17.18
N GLY A 80 3.11 7.95 18.39
CA GLY A 80 2.28 7.38 19.46
C GLY A 80 2.74 6.01 19.96
N SER A 81 1.87 4.99 19.78
CA SER A 81 2.10 3.62 20.24
C SER A 81 2.48 2.65 19.13
N GLU A 82 2.79 3.17 17.94
CA GLU A 82 3.17 2.36 16.80
C GLU A 82 4.55 1.74 17.01
N CYS A 83 4.69 0.49 16.58
CA CYS A 83 5.94 -0.25 16.68
C CYS A 83 6.10 -1.08 15.42
N PHE A 84 7.08 -0.70 14.60
CA PHE A 84 7.42 -1.39 13.36
C PHE A 84 8.75 -2.11 13.56
N ASP A 85 8.82 -3.39 13.20
CA ASP A 85 10.05 -4.18 13.25
C ASP A 85 10.55 -4.43 11.83
N GLY A 86 11.21 -3.41 11.28
CA GLY A 86 11.72 -3.39 9.91
C GLY A 86 10.65 -3.33 8.82
N PHE A 87 11.13 -3.36 7.58
CA PHE A 87 10.33 -3.44 6.36
C PHE A 87 11.11 -4.26 5.32
N SER A 88 10.42 -4.75 4.30
CA SER A 88 11.02 -5.59 3.26
C SER A 88 10.50 -5.22 1.89
N PHE A 89 11.43 -5.01 0.95
CA PHE A 89 11.09 -4.99 -0.46
C PHE A 89 11.01 -6.41 -0.97
N LEU A 90 9.96 -6.66 -1.74
CA LEU A 90 9.70 -7.97 -2.31
C LEU A 90 9.86 -7.89 -3.82
N THR A 91 10.67 -8.79 -4.34
CA THR A 91 10.56 -9.20 -5.74
C THR A 91 9.21 -9.88 -5.98
N LYS A 92 8.82 -9.97 -7.24
CA LYS A 92 7.58 -10.66 -7.64
C LYS A 92 7.60 -12.13 -7.20
N GLU A 93 8.75 -12.78 -7.27
CA GLU A 93 8.96 -14.16 -6.86
C GLU A 93 8.79 -14.33 -5.34
N GLN A 94 9.33 -13.41 -4.54
CA GLN A 94 9.14 -13.40 -3.10
C GLN A 94 7.67 -13.17 -2.72
N ALA A 95 7.00 -12.22 -3.37
CA ALA A 95 5.56 -11.98 -3.17
C ALA A 95 4.72 -13.22 -3.53
N GLN A 96 5.04 -13.90 -4.63
CA GLN A 96 4.39 -15.16 -5.01
C GLN A 96 4.60 -16.28 -3.98
N LYS A 97 5.79 -16.38 -3.40
CA LYS A 97 6.08 -17.35 -2.34
C LYS A 97 5.22 -17.08 -1.11
N ILE A 98 5.17 -15.82 -0.67
CA ILE A 98 4.33 -15.38 0.45
C ILE A 98 2.86 -15.74 0.22
N LEU A 99 2.32 -15.46 -0.97
CA LEU A 99 0.93 -15.79 -1.30
C LEU A 99 0.62 -17.29 -1.24
N LYS A 100 1.59 -18.14 -1.58
CA LYS A 100 1.45 -19.62 -1.55
C LYS A 100 1.57 -20.17 -0.14
N ASP A 101 2.52 -19.65 0.64
CA ASP A 101 2.77 -20.12 1.99
C ASP A 101 1.69 -19.64 2.97
N GLY A 102 1.12 -18.45 2.73
CA GLY A 102 0.03 -17.87 3.51
C GLY A 102 0.44 -17.32 4.88
N VAL A 103 1.69 -17.53 5.29
CA VAL A 103 2.28 -17.09 6.55
C VAL A 103 3.70 -16.55 6.34
N ASP A 104 4.17 -15.73 7.28
CA ASP A 104 5.57 -15.28 7.32
C ASP A 104 6.52 -16.36 7.88
N GLU A 105 7.80 -16.00 8.01
CA GLU A 105 8.84 -16.92 8.53
C GLU A 105 8.63 -17.35 9.99
N TYR A 106 7.79 -16.63 10.73
CA TYR A 106 7.42 -16.93 12.12
C TYR A 106 6.08 -17.68 12.22
N GLY A 107 5.43 -17.96 11.09
CA GLY A 107 4.13 -18.63 11.03
C GLY A 107 2.93 -17.71 11.27
N ILE A 108 3.11 -16.39 11.16
CA ILE A 108 2.05 -15.40 11.33
C ILE A 108 1.29 -15.22 10.01
N PHE A 109 -0.04 -15.27 10.08
CA PHE A 109 -0.89 -15.05 8.91
C PHE A 109 -0.93 -13.58 8.50
N TYR A 110 -0.95 -13.34 7.19
CA TYR A 110 -1.09 -12.00 6.64
C TYR A 110 -2.52 -11.48 6.70
N SER A 111 -2.68 -10.17 6.90
CA SER A 111 -3.97 -9.50 6.75
C SER A 111 -4.50 -9.65 5.31
N VAL A 112 -5.82 -9.63 5.15
CA VAL A 112 -6.45 -9.68 3.82
C VAL A 112 -5.97 -8.53 2.92
N TYR A 113 -5.64 -7.36 3.48
CA TYR A 113 -5.05 -6.25 2.74
C TYR A 113 -3.65 -6.52 2.25
N THR A 114 -2.79 -7.07 3.10
CA THR A 114 -1.43 -7.47 2.68
C THR A 114 -1.53 -8.51 1.56
N TRP A 115 -2.38 -9.53 1.73
CA TRP A 115 -2.59 -10.56 0.71
C TRP A 115 -3.16 -9.99 -0.60
N THR A 116 -4.11 -9.05 -0.51
CA THR A 116 -4.72 -8.37 -1.66
C THR A 116 -3.71 -7.51 -2.41
N ALA A 117 -2.91 -6.71 -1.70
CA ALA A 117 -1.88 -5.87 -2.29
C ALA A 117 -0.82 -6.71 -3.01
N LEU A 118 -0.36 -7.81 -2.41
CA LEU A 118 0.57 -8.74 -3.04
C LEU A 118 -0.03 -9.40 -4.28
N THR A 119 -1.32 -9.79 -4.25
CA THR A 119 -2.00 -10.37 -5.41
C THR A 119 -2.12 -9.36 -6.55
N TYR A 120 -2.47 -8.10 -6.24
CA TYR A 120 -2.53 -7.01 -7.22
C TYR A 120 -1.15 -6.75 -7.85
N PHE A 121 -0.09 -6.75 -7.04
CA PHE A 121 1.30 -6.61 -7.49
C PHE A 121 1.73 -7.77 -8.41
N VAL A 122 1.54 -9.01 -7.97
CA VAL A 122 1.92 -10.23 -8.69
C VAL A 122 1.13 -10.40 -10.00
N ALA A 123 -0.12 -9.94 -10.05
CA ALA A 123 -0.95 -10.00 -11.25
C ALA A 123 -0.63 -8.88 -12.27
N ASP A 124 0.41 -8.06 -12.03
CA ASP A 124 0.76 -6.87 -12.83
C ASP A 124 -0.40 -5.88 -12.99
N MET A 125 -1.38 -5.90 -12.10
CA MET A 125 -2.56 -5.03 -12.20
C MET A 125 -2.22 -3.57 -11.93
N TRP A 126 -1.08 -3.31 -11.28
CA TRP A 126 -0.52 -1.99 -11.03
C TRP A 126 0.04 -1.31 -12.28
N ASN A 127 0.52 -2.11 -13.26
CA ASN A 127 1.15 -1.66 -14.49
C ASN A 127 0.17 -1.71 -15.68
N ARG A 128 -1.10 -1.37 -15.44
CA ARG A 128 -2.06 -1.27 -16.54
C ARG A 128 -1.69 -0.11 -17.45
N ASN A 129 -0.90 -0.39 -18.48
CA ASN A 129 -0.99 0.34 -19.73
C ASN A 129 -2.47 0.40 -20.10
N PRO A 130 -3.06 1.58 -20.38
CA PRO A 130 -4.48 1.68 -20.67
C PRO A 130 -4.79 0.79 -21.88
N ILE A 131 -5.51 -0.31 -21.64
CA ILE A 131 -6.03 -1.24 -22.65
C ILE A 131 -6.93 -0.48 -23.66
N TYR A 132 -7.29 0.77 -23.38
CA TYR A 132 -8.12 1.65 -24.20
C TYR A 132 -7.39 2.50 -25.26
N LYS A 133 -6.08 2.31 -25.53
CA LYS A 133 -5.44 3.00 -26.68
C LYS A 133 -5.81 2.41 -28.06
N CYS A 134 -6.57 1.32 -28.13
CA CYS A 134 -7.34 0.91 -29.32
C CYS A 134 -8.82 1.21 -28.99
N ILE A 135 -9.56 2.11 -29.64
CA ILE A 135 -9.75 2.32 -31.07
C ILE A 135 -10.12 3.80 -31.24
N LYS A 136 -9.29 4.59 -31.91
CA LYS A 136 -9.81 5.79 -32.60
C LYS A 136 -10.51 5.29 -33.87
N LYS A 137 -11.83 5.43 -33.93
CA LYS A 137 -12.56 5.52 -35.20
C LYS A 137 -12.53 6.96 -35.67
#